data_AF-A0A4Q0NND5-F1
#
_entry.id   AF-A0A4Q0NND5-F1
#
_cell.length_a   1.000
_cell.length_b   1.000
_cell.length_c   1.000
_cell.angle_alpha   90.00
_cell.angle_beta   90.00
_cell.angle_gamma   90.00
#
_symmetry.space_group_name_H-M   'P 1'
#
loop_
_entity.id
_entity.type
_entity.pdbx_description
1 polymer ?
#
loop_
_entity_poly.entity_id
_entity_poly.type
_entity_poly.pdbx_seq_one_letter_code
_entity_poly.pdbx_strand_id
1 'polypeptide(L)'
;MLFFEHFINHHHDKDLNTLNETHIRAYLQRLIRQNKSNSYLNQVINSIKFYYEVVLGMPNRFYEIERPRKEHKLPQIISKEEVLSLIAHTNNLKHKCIVELLYGSGLRRSELLNLKIEDIDSKRMLVRIKQAKGNKDRLTLLSQNALLDLRKYYKSWKPKEYLFEGQRGGQYSGQAVVNIVKNASLKARIKVSVTPHTLRHSFATHLLEAGVDLRQIQVLLGHQSTKTTEIYTHVAANTFKTIKNPLD
;
A
#
# COMPACT_ATOMS: atom_id res chain seq x y z
N MET A 1 19.04 3.58 6.37
CA MET A 1 20.48 3.29 6.30
C MET A 1 21.01 3.32 4.86
N LEU A 2 20.50 2.51 3.93
CA LEU A 2 21.04 2.42 2.55
C LEU A 2 21.20 3.77 1.80
N PHE A 3 20.23 4.67 1.90
CA PHE A 3 20.30 5.97 1.20
C PHE A 3 21.38 6.90 1.75
N PHE A 4 21.62 6.87 3.06
CA PHE A 4 22.69 7.65 3.68
C PHE A 4 24.06 7.03 3.38
N GLU A 5 24.14 5.71 3.38
CA GLU A 5 25.33 4.97 2.96
C GLU A 5 25.78 5.33 1.52
N HIS A 6 24.83 5.40 0.58
CA HIS A 6 25.14 5.87 -0.78
C HIS A 6 25.59 7.33 -0.86
N PHE A 7 25.21 8.16 0.11
CA PHE A 7 25.63 9.55 0.20
C PHE A 7 27.07 9.66 0.76
N ILE A 8 27.38 8.94 1.84
CA ILE A 8 28.73 8.93 2.42
C ILE A 8 29.75 8.27 1.48
N ASN A 9 29.38 7.18 0.78
CA ASN A 9 30.28 6.53 -0.17
C ASN A 9 30.59 7.44 -1.37
N HIS A 10 29.68 8.35 -1.70
CA HIS A 10 29.94 9.35 -2.74
C HIS A 10 30.92 10.44 -2.27
N HIS A 11 30.95 10.73 -0.97
CA HIS A 11 31.87 11.67 -0.33
C HIS A 11 32.92 10.94 0.51
N HIS A 12 33.41 9.78 0.06
CA HIS A 12 34.33 8.92 0.79
C HIS A 12 35.68 9.60 1.11
N ASP A 13 36.01 10.64 0.35
CA ASP A 13 37.20 11.48 0.48
C ASP A 13 37.03 12.65 1.47
N LYS A 14 35.84 12.84 2.05
CA LYS A 14 35.53 13.97 2.94
C LYS A 14 35.06 13.52 4.30
N ASP A 15 35.48 14.24 5.33
CA ASP A 15 34.95 14.04 6.68
C ASP A 15 33.47 14.47 6.74
N LEU A 16 32.65 13.67 7.42
CA LEU A 16 31.21 13.85 7.51
C LEU A 16 30.84 15.20 8.14
N ASN A 17 31.63 15.68 9.10
CA ASN A 17 31.35 16.96 9.75
C ASN A 17 31.59 18.16 8.82
N THR A 18 32.41 17.99 7.77
CA THR A 18 32.72 19.04 6.79
C THR A 18 31.68 19.16 5.68
N LEU A 19 30.79 18.16 5.54
CA LEU A 19 29.73 18.20 4.54
C LEU A 19 28.70 19.28 4.91
N ASN A 20 28.45 20.16 3.95
CA ASN A 20 27.53 21.28 4.07
C ASN A 20 26.43 21.19 2.99
N GLU A 21 25.55 22.18 2.96
CA GLU A 21 24.41 22.19 2.06
C GLU A 21 24.81 22.13 0.57
N THR A 22 25.92 22.77 0.19
CA THR A 22 26.44 22.75 -1.19
C THR A 22 26.75 21.32 -1.65
N HIS A 23 27.33 20.50 -0.77
CA HIS A 23 27.63 19.09 -1.07
C HIS A 23 26.34 18.29 -1.28
N ILE A 24 25.33 18.53 -0.44
CA ILE A 24 24.04 17.84 -0.55
C ILE A 24 23.32 18.28 -1.83
N ARG A 25 23.30 19.58 -2.15
CA ARG A 25 22.72 20.09 -3.40
C ARG A 25 23.41 19.51 -4.62
N ALA A 26 24.75 19.45 -4.64
CA ALA A 26 25.51 18.82 -5.73
C ALA A 26 25.18 17.33 -5.89
N TYR A 27 25.06 16.60 -4.78
CA TYR A 27 24.66 15.20 -4.79
C TYR A 27 23.24 15.00 -5.35
N LEU A 28 22.29 15.82 -4.91
CA LEU A 28 20.90 15.77 -5.39
C LEU A 28 20.81 16.11 -6.88
N GLN A 29 21.55 17.13 -7.36
CA GLN A 29 21.63 17.46 -8.78
C GLN A 29 22.16 16.29 -9.62
N ARG A 30 23.17 15.57 -9.12
CA ARG A 30 23.66 14.35 -9.78
C ARG A 30 22.57 13.28 -9.86
N LEU A 31 21.83 13.06 -8.78
CA LEU A 31 20.73 12.09 -8.78
C LEU A 31 19.59 12.49 -9.75
N ILE A 32 19.31 13.79 -9.88
CA ILE A 32 18.36 14.32 -10.88
C ILE A 32 18.88 14.02 -12.30
N ARG A 33 20.17 14.28 -12.59
CA ARG A 33 20.79 13.94 -13.89
C ARG A 33 20.77 12.44 -14.19
N GLN A 34 20.73 11.60 -13.15
CA GLN A 34 20.56 10.15 -13.25
C GLN A 34 19.08 9.71 -13.37
N ASN A 35 18.16 10.63 -13.60
CA ASN A 35 16.72 10.38 -13.71
C ASN A 35 16.13 9.63 -12.51
N LYS A 36 16.66 9.87 -11.29
CA LYS A 36 16.07 9.31 -10.07
C LYS A 36 14.73 10.00 -9.77
N SER A 37 13.77 9.22 -9.27
CA SER A 37 12.42 9.73 -9.01
C SER A 37 12.38 10.72 -7.84
N ASN A 38 11.38 11.62 -7.84
CA ASN A 38 11.16 12.57 -6.74
C ASN A 38 10.98 11.88 -5.38
N SER A 39 10.42 10.66 -5.36
CA SER A 39 10.31 9.85 -4.14
C SER A 39 11.69 9.40 -3.64
N TYR A 40 12.57 8.94 -4.54
CA TYR A 40 13.95 8.57 -4.21
C TYR A 40 14.72 9.75 -3.62
N LEU A 41 14.66 10.91 -4.28
CA LEU A 41 15.31 12.14 -3.81
C LEU A 41 14.81 12.54 -2.41
N ASN A 42 13.50 12.45 -2.16
CA ASN A 42 12.95 12.72 -0.84
C ASN A 42 13.44 11.74 0.24
N GLN A 43 13.61 10.45 -0.09
CA GLN A 43 14.18 9.48 0.85
C GLN A 43 15.65 9.77 1.17
N VAL A 44 16.43 10.18 0.16
CA VAL A 44 17.82 10.62 0.34
C VAL A 44 17.88 11.83 1.27
N ILE A 45 17.11 12.89 0.98
CA ILE A 45 17.04 14.10 1.83
C ILE A 45 16.66 13.74 3.26
N ASN A 46 15.63 12.91 3.46
CA ASN A 46 15.21 12.48 4.79
C ASN A 46 16.29 11.69 5.51
N SER A 47 17.04 10.83 4.81
CA SER A 47 18.12 10.05 5.41
C SER A 47 19.30 10.91 5.86
N ILE A 48 19.64 11.93 5.08
CA ILE A 48 20.70 12.91 5.40
C ILE A 48 20.26 13.76 6.59
N LYS A 49 19.05 14.35 6.54
CA LYS A 49 18.50 15.14 7.65
C LYS A 49 18.42 14.33 8.93
N PHE A 50 17.92 13.09 8.87
CA PHE A 50 17.84 12.23 10.05
C PHE A 50 19.21 12.00 10.69
N TYR A 51 20.25 11.72 9.90
CA TYR A 51 21.59 11.54 10.46
C TYR A 51 22.11 12.81 11.14
N TYR A 52 22.13 13.95 10.45
CA TYR A 52 22.71 15.16 11.02
C TYR A 52 21.85 15.80 12.11
N GLU A 53 20.54 15.89 11.90
CA GLU A 53 19.64 16.60 12.82
C GLU A 53 19.29 15.74 14.06
N VAL A 54 19.14 14.42 13.90
CA VAL A 54 18.73 13.52 14.98
C VAL A 54 19.90 12.75 15.58
N VAL A 55 20.73 12.11 14.77
CA VAL A 55 21.83 11.26 15.28
C VAL A 55 22.99 12.09 15.81
N LEU A 56 23.40 13.13 15.09
CA LEU A 56 24.47 14.04 15.52
C LEU A 56 23.97 15.21 16.39
N GLY A 57 22.65 15.31 16.63
CA GLY A 57 22.07 16.35 17.47
C GLY A 57 22.29 17.76 16.94
N MET A 58 22.31 17.95 15.62
CA MET A 58 22.52 19.26 14.97
C MET A 58 21.20 19.75 14.35
N PRO A 59 20.23 20.20 15.17
CA PRO A 59 18.91 20.56 14.68
C PRO A 59 18.97 21.69 13.66
N ASN A 60 18.12 21.62 12.63
CA ASN A 60 17.98 22.63 11.57
C ASN A 60 19.23 22.91 10.71
N ARG A 61 20.27 22.06 10.78
CA ARG A 61 21.52 22.25 9.99
C ARG A 61 21.29 22.43 8.50
N PHE A 62 20.19 21.88 7.95
CA PHE A 62 19.89 21.91 6.52
C PHE A 62 18.45 22.34 6.21
N TYR A 63 17.94 23.34 6.92
CA TYR A 63 16.57 23.81 6.76
C TYR A 63 16.25 24.25 5.32
N GLU A 64 17.23 24.83 4.60
CA GLU A 64 17.06 25.41 3.26
C GLU A 64 17.13 24.42 2.08
N ILE A 65 17.32 23.13 2.32
CA ILE A 65 17.36 22.16 1.21
C ILE A 65 15.99 22.08 0.54
N GLU A 66 15.91 22.60 -0.68
CA GLU A 66 14.75 22.51 -1.55
C GLU A 66 14.38 21.04 -1.81
N ARG A 67 13.11 20.72 -1.62
CA ARG A 67 12.57 19.38 -1.86
C ARG A 67 11.90 19.35 -3.23
N PRO A 68 12.02 18.23 -3.97
CA PRO A 68 11.23 18.03 -5.17
C PRO A 68 9.74 18.14 -4.83
N ARG A 69 9.00 18.91 -5.64
CA ARG A 69 7.54 19.02 -5.49
C ARG A 69 6.93 17.62 -5.60
N LYS A 70 5.97 17.31 -4.71
CA LYS A 70 5.23 16.07 -4.80
C LYS A 70 4.30 16.14 -6.01
N GLU A 71 4.57 15.32 -7.01
CA GLU A 71 3.60 15.08 -8.07
C GLU A 71 2.42 14.26 -7.51
N HIS A 72 1.21 14.79 -7.64
CA HIS A 72 -0.02 14.08 -7.31
C HIS A 72 -0.52 13.35 -8.56
N LYS A 73 -0.08 12.11 -8.76
CA LYS A 73 -0.67 11.23 -9.78
C LYS A 73 -1.96 10.64 -9.26
N LEU A 74 -3.00 10.63 -10.10
CA LEU A 74 -4.26 9.97 -9.76
C LEU A 74 -3.99 8.48 -9.45
N PRO A 75 -4.57 7.93 -8.36
CA PRO A 75 -4.48 6.52 -8.07
C PRO A 75 -4.96 5.68 -9.26
N GLN A 76 -4.16 4.70 -9.65
CA GLN A 76 -4.58 3.71 -10.62
C GLN A 76 -5.52 2.73 -9.91
N ILE A 77 -6.76 2.63 -10.38
CA ILE A 77 -7.77 1.65 -9.95
C ILE A 77 -8.09 0.70 -11.12
N ILE A 78 -8.74 -0.42 -10.81
CA ILE A 78 -9.27 -1.38 -11.79
C ILE A 78 -10.77 -1.58 -11.57
N SER A 79 -11.51 -1.88 -12.64
CA SER A 79 -12.96 -2.04 -12.57
C SER A 79 -13.37 -3.28 -11.76
N LYS A 80 -14.64 -3.37 -11.37
CA LYS A 80 -15.18 -4.56 -10.67
C LYS A 80 -15.03 -5.82 -11.53
N GLU A 81 -15.24 -5.72 -12.83
CA GLU A 81 -15.11 -6.80 -13.81
C GLU A 81 -13.65 -7.27 -13.91
N GLU A 82 -12.70 -6.33 -13.94
CA GLU A 82 -11.26 -6.64 -13.92
C GLU A 82 -10.85 -7.34 -12.62
N VAL A 83 -11.39 -6.92 -11.47
CA VAL A 83 -11.15 -7.60 -10.18
C VAL A 83 -11.66 -9.03 -10.21
N LEU A 84 -12.89 -9.25 -10.69
CA LEU A 84 -13.48 -10.59 -10.80
C LEU A 84 -12.66 -11.48 -11.74
N SER A 85 -12.24 -10.93 -12.88
CA SER A 85 -11.33 -11.62 -13.82
C SER A 85 -10.00 -11.97 -13.15
N LEU A 86 -9.41 -11.05 -12.38
CA LEU A 86 -8.15 -11.28 -11.66
C LEU A 86 -8.30 -12.43 -10.63
N ILE A 87 -9.39 -12.45 -9.86
CA ILE A 87 -9.69 -13.52 -8.89
C ILE A 87 -9.82 -14.87 -9.61
N ALA A 88 -10.52 -14.91 -10.73
CA ALA A 88 -10.73 -16.13 -11.52
C ALA A 88 -9.42 -16.70 -12.12
N HIS A 89 -8.44 -15.85 -12.40
CA HIS A 89 -7.15 -16.24 -12.99
C HIS A 89 -6.02 -16.47 -11.96
N THR A 90 -6.37 -16.62 -10.68
CA THR A 90 -5.40 -17.01 -9.65
C THR A 90 -4.98 -18.47 -9.78
N ASN A 91 -3.74 -18.81 -9.41
CA ASN A 91 -3.18 -20.15 -9.68
C ASN A 91 -3.78 -21.27 -8.84
N ASN A 92 -4.27 -20.96 -7.64
CA ASN A 92 -4.78 -21.95 -6.69
C ASN A 92 -5.70 -21.26 -5.68
N LEU A 93 -6.39 -22.05 -4.86
CA LEU A 93 -7.37 -21.55 -3.90
C LEU A 93 -6.76 -20.63 -2.82
N LYS A 94 -5.52 -20.89 -2.37
CA LYS A 94 -4.80 -19.99 -1.45
C LYS A 94 -4.63 -18.60 -2.07
N HIS A 95 -4.18 -18.55 -3.33
CA HIS A 95 -3.97 -17.30 -4.07
C HIS A 95 -5.29 -16.58 -4.31
N LYS A 96 -6.37 -17.32 -4.60
CA LYS A 96 -7.73 -16.79 -4.73
C LYS A 96 -8.15 -16.06 -3.45
N CYS A 97 -8.07 -16.73 -2.30
CA CYS A 97 -8.43 -16.16 -1.00
C CYS A 97 -7.59 -14.91 -0.65
N ILE A 98 -6.29 -14.91 -1.00
CA ILE A 98 -5.41 -13.76 -0.81
C ILE A 98 -5.92 -12.54 -1.58
N VAL A 99 -6.25 -12.70 -2.86
CA VAL A 99 -6.75 -11.61 -3.70
C VAL A 99 -8.12 -11.13 -3.20
N GLU A 100 -9.01 -12.07 -2.87
CA GLU A 100 -10.34 -11.76 -2.35
C GLU A 100 -10.30 -10.93 -1.07
N LEU A 101 -9.37 -11.20 -0.15
CA LEU A 101 -9.22 -10.40 1.07
C LEU A 101 -8.52 -9.05 0.82
N LEU A 102 -7.53 -9.00 -0.08
CA LEU A 102 -6.89 -7.71 -0.44
C LEU A 102 -7.91 -6.72 -1.02
N TYR A 103 -8.83 -7.19 -1.86
CA TYR A 103 -9.90 -6.39 -2.42
C TYR A 103 -11.09 -6.30 -1.45
N GLY A 104 -11.79 -7.40 -1.18
CA GLY A 104 -13.08 -7.41 -0.48
C GLY A 104 -13.04 -6.98 0.99
N SER A 105 -11.87 -7.01 1.62
CA SER A 105 -11.64 -6.51 2.99
C SER A 105 -10.75 -5.26 3.02
N GLY A 106 -10.29 -4.81 1.85
CA GLY A 106 -9.42 -3.64 1.70
C GLY A 106 -8.12 -3.74 2.50
N LEU A 107 -7.52 -4.92 2.65
CA LEU A 107 -6.36 -5.11 3.54
C LEU A 107 -5.08 -4.49 2.96
N ARG A 108 -4.21 -3.95 3.83
CA ARG A 108 -2.82 -3.73 3.46
C ARG A 108 -2.12 -5.08 3.35
N ARG A 109 -1.08 -5.15 2.51
CA ARG A 109 -0.26 -6.36 2.40
C ARG A 109 0.25 -6.83 3.76
N SER A 110 0.77 -5.93 4.60
CA SER A 110 1.24 -6.31 5.95
C SER A 110 0.13 -6.81 6.86
N GLU A 111 -1.09 -6.27 6.75
CA GLU A 111 -2.24 -6.73 7.55
C GLU A 111 -2.64 -8.15 7.12
N LEU A 112 -2.72 -8.41 5.81
CA LEU A 112 -2.98 -9.74 5.26
C LEU A 112 -1.97 -10.78 5.77
N LEU A 113 -0.68 -10.43 5.76
CA LEU A 113 0.39 -11.35 6.18
C LEU A 113 0.36 -11.66 7.68
N ASN A 114 -0.15 -10.75 8.52
CA ASN A 114 -0.22 -10.95 9.97
C ASN A 114 -1.56 -11.50 10.45
N LEU A 115 -2.51 -11.70 9.52
CA LEU A 115 -3.85 -12.17 9.85
C LEU A 115 -3.79 -13.61 10.39
N LYS A 116 -4.47 -13.89 11.50
CA LYS A 116 -4.60 -15.23 12.08
C LYS A 116 -5.96 -15.83 11.75
N ILE A 117 -6.11 -17.13 11.99
CA ILE A 117 -7.38 -17.85 11.73
C ILE A 117 -8.50 -17.29 12.62
N GLU A 118 -8.20 -16.99 13.89
CA GLU A 118 -9.13 -16.42 14.87
C GLU A 118 -9.63 -15.01 14.53
N ASP A 119 -8.94 -14.32 13.63
CA ASP A 119 -9.31 -12.96 13.22
C ASP A 119 -10.48 -12.94 12.23
N ILE A 120 -10.87 -14.09 11.69
CA ILE A 120 -12.05 -14.25 10.82
C ILE A 120 -13.29 -14.48 11.69
N ASP A 121 -14.11 -13.45 11.86
CA ASP A 121 -15.41 -13.56 12.52
C ASP A 121 -16.48 -13.90 11.49
N SER A 122 -16.72 -15.20 11.28
CA SER A 122 -17.74 -15.67 10.33
C SER A 122 -19.17 -15.45 10.80
N LYS A 123 -19.41 -15.12 12.08
CA LYS A 123 -20.77 -14.86 12.59
C LYS A 123 -21.18 -13.44 12.27
N ARG A 124 -20.26 -12.49 12.44
CA ARG A 124 -20.49 -11.06 12.17
C ARG A 124 -20.10 -10.65 10.76
N MET A 125 -19.49 -11.55 9.97
CA MET A 125 -18.93 -11.26 8.65
C MET A 125 -17.90 -10.12 8.69
N LEU A 126 -16.97 -10.22 9.65
CA LEU A 126 -15.91 -9.24 9.88
C LEU A 126 -14.54 -9.89 9.89
N VAL A 127 -13.53 -9.10 9.52
CA VAL A 127 -12.12 -9.44 9.70
C VAL A 127 -11.51 -8.50 10.73
N ARG A 128 -10.90 -9.05 11.77
CA ARG A 128 -10.21 -8.30 12.82
C ARG A 128 -8.75 -8.10 12.44
N ILE A 129 -8.33 -6.84 12.37
CA ILE A 129 -6.94 -6.49 12.09
C ILE A 129 -6.31 -5.99 13.38
N LYS A 130 -5.47 -6.84 13.98
CA LYS A 130 -4.67 -6.50 15.15
C LYS A 130 -3.45 -5.68 14.72
N GLN A 131 -3.10 -4.65 15.49
CA GLN A 131 -1.87 -3.86 15.29
C GLN A 131 -1.74 -3.20 13.90
N ALA A 132 -2.81 -2.59 13.37
CA ALA A 132 -2.68 -1.75 12.18
C ALA A 132 -1.79 -0.53 12.48
N LYS A 133 -1.16 0.05 11.44
CA LYS A 133 -0.23 1.20 11.52
C LYS A 133 -0.69 2.23 12.58
N GLY A 134 0.06 2.36 13.67
CA GLY A 134 -0.26 3.21 14.83
C GLY A 134 -0.81 2.47 16.06
N ASN A 135 -0.62 1.15 16.18
CA ASN A 135 -1.05 0.32 17.33
C ASN A 135 -2.57 0.38 17.62
N LYS A 136 -3.40 0.50 16.58
CA LYS A 136 -4.86 0.45 16.73
C LYS A 136 -5.44 -0.73 15.99
N ASP A 137 -6.28 -1.47 16.69
CA ASP A 137 -7.07 -2.52 16.09
C ASP A 137 -8.20 -1.91 15.25
N ARG A 138 -8.57 -2.60 14.18
CA ARG A 138 -9.71 -2.22 13.34
C ARG A 138 -10.46 -3.44 12.85
N LEU A 139 -11.74 -3.25 12.58
CA LEU A 139 -12.59 -4.24 11.92
C LEU A 139 -12.79 -3.82 10.47
N THR A 140 -12.85 -4.78 9.57
CA THR A 140 -13.24 -4.57 8.18
C THR A 140 -14.21 -5.65 7.72
N LEU A 141 -14.78 -5.48 6.54
CA LEU A 141 -15.80 -6.36 5.97
C LEU A 141 -15.21 -7.72 5.56
N LEU A 142 -15.99 -8.78 5.71
CA LEU A 142 -15.74 -10.08 5.09
C LEU A 142 -16.87 -10.36 4.08
N SER A 143 -16.52 -10.68 2.84
CA SER A 143 -17.53 -11.07 1.85
C SER A 143 -17.94 -12.53 2.03
N GLN A 144 -19.19 -12.85 1.70
CA GLN A 144 -19.70 -14.22 1.77
C GLN A 144 -18.91 -15.18 0.86
N ASN A 145 -18.56 -14.73 -0.35
CA ASN A 145 -17.75 -15.51 -1.29
C ASN A 145 -16.36 -15.81 -0.73
N ALA A 146 -15.70 -14.80 -0.14
CA ALA A 146 -14.40 -15.00 0.49
C ALA A 146 -14.50 -15.98 1.67
N LEU A 147 -15.54 -15.91 2.50
CA LEU A 147 -15.73 -16.86 3.60
C LEU A 147 -15.90 -18.30 3.09
N LEU A 148 -16.67 -18.52 2.03
CA LEU A 148 -16.87 -19.84 1.44
C LEU A 148 -15.55 -20.43 0.93
N ASP A 149 -14.74 -19.63 0.24
CA ASP A 149 -13.47 -20.08 -0.29
C ASP A 149 -12.40 -20.22 0.80
N LEU A 150 -12.42 -19.37 1.84
CA LEU A 150 -11.60 -19.54 3.04
C LEU A 150 -11.89 -20.84 3.78
N ARG A 151 -13.17 -21.26 3.86
CA ARG A 151 -13.53 -22.55 4.46
C ARG A 151 -12.99 -23.73 3.67
N LYS A 152 -13.05 -23.68 2.33
CA LYS A 152 -12.43 -24.70 1.46
C LYS A 152 -10.92 -24.69 1.62
N TYR A 153 -10.32 -23.51 1.63
CA TYR A 153 -8.88 -23.31 1.83
C TYR A 153 -8.42 -23.90 3.16
N TYR A 154 -9.13 -23.63 4.25
CA TYR A 154 -8.79 -24.13 5.58
C TYR A 154 -8.78 -25.67 5.62
N LYS A 155 -9.78 -26.32 5.00
CA LYS A 155 -9.85 -27.79 4.92
C LYS A 155 -8.67 -28.40 4.16
N SER A 156 -8.25 -27.77 3.06
CA SER A 156 -7.21 -28.30 2.18
C SER A 156 -5.78 -27.96 2.64
N TRP A 157 -5.54 -26.76 3.20
CA TRP A 157 -4.20 -26.31 3.60
C TRP A 157 -3.91 -26.47 5.09
N LYS A 158 -4.93 -26.51 5.95
CA LYS A 158 -4.82 -26.68 7.41
C LYS A 158 -3.75 -25.75 8.03
N PRO A 159 -3.85 -24.42 7.83
CA PRO A 159 -2.93 -23.48 8.47
C PRO A 159 -3.00 -23.60 10.01
N LYS A 160 -1.90 -23.29 10.70
CA LYS A 160 -1.80 -23.45 12.16
C LYS A 160 -1.77 -22.13 12.91
N GLU A 161 -0.95 -21.18 12.49
CA GLU A 161 -0.70 -19.92 13.18
C GLU A 161 -1.27 -18.73 12.41
N TYR A 162 -0.81 -18.54 11.18
CA TYR A 162 -1.27 -17.46 10.31
C TYR A 162 -2.36 -17.97 9.37
N LEU A 163 -3.28 -17.11 8.97
CA LEU A 163 -4.30 -17.47 7.99
C LEU A 163 -3.64 -17.94 6.69
N PHE A 164 -2.55 -17.30 6.26
CA PHE A 164 -1.76 -17.73 5.13
C PHE A 164 -0.33 -18.02 5.55
N GLU A 165 0.09 -19.28 5.35
CA GLU A 165 1.42 -19.75 5.72
C GLU A 165 2.29 -20.08 4.51
N GLY A 166 3.61 -19.91 4.70
CA GLY A 166 4.63 -20.37 3.76
C GLY A 166 4.65 -21.89 3.61
N GLN A 167 5.40 -22.40 2.62
CA GLN A 167 5.53 -23.85 2.41
C GLN A 167 6.10 -24.61 3.61
N ARG A 168 6.96 -23.94 4.40
CA ARG A 168 7.58 -24.50 5.61
C ARG A 168 6.90 -24.02 6.91
N GLY A 169 5.68 -23.50 6.82
CA GLY A 169 5.01 -22.80 7.93
C GLY A 169 5.45 -21.34 8.06
N GLY A 170 4.99 -20.69 9.14
CA GLY A 170 5.27 -19.29 9.43
C GLY A 170 4.62 -18.32 8.45
N GLN A 171 4.94 -17.04 8.62
CA GLN A 171 4.33 -15.95 7.85
C GLN A 171 4.58 -16.09 6.34
N TYR A 172 3.56 -15.83 5.53
CA TYR A 172 3.70 -15.83 4.08
C TYR A 172 4.62 -14.71 3.56
N SER A 173 5.25 -14.92 2.41
CA SER A 173 6.15 -13.91 1.84
C SER A 173 5.39 -12.73 1.24
N GLY A 174 5.73 -11.52 1.67
CA GLY A 174 5.19 -10.30 1.08
C GLY A 174 5.55 -10.12 -0.40
N GLN A 175 6.71 -10.62 -0.84
CA GLN A 175 7.05 -10.60 -2.26
C GLN A 175 6.21 -11.62 -3.04
N ALA A 176 5.93 -12.78 -2.45
CA ALA A 176 5.03 -13.76 -3.05
C ALA A 176 3.62 -13.18 -3.26
N VAL A 177 3.07 -12.43 -2.31
CA VAL A 177 1.77 -11.74 -2.47
C VAL A 177 1.77 -10.77 -3.67
N VAL A 178 2.83 -9.97 -3.82
CA VAL A 178 2.96 -9.06 -4.97
C VAL A 178 3.00 -9.84 -6.28
N ASN A 179 3.78 -10.93 -6.32
CA ASN A 179 3.89 -11.78 -7.50
C ASN A 179 2.58 -12.50 -7.83
N ILE A 180 1.79 -12.89 -6.83
CA ILE A 180 0.45 -13.48 -7.03
C ILE A 180 -0.45 -12.50 -7.76
N VAL A 181 -0.56 -11.27 -7.27
CA VAL A 181 -1.42 -10.24 -7.88
C VAL A 181 -0.95 -9.91 -9.30
N LYS A 182 0.37 -9.74 -9.49
CA LYS A 182 0.96 -9.45 -10.81
C LYS A 182 0.72 -10.59 -11.81
N ASN A 183 0.92 -11.84 -11.39
CA ASN A 183 0.74 -12.98 -12.29
C ASN A 183 -0.74 -13.18 -12.64
N ALA A 184 -1.64 -13.01 -11.68
CA ALA A 184 -3.08 -13.07 -11.92
C ALA A 184 -3.54 -11.95 -12.85
N SER A 185 -3.02 -10.71 -12.70
CA SER A 185 -3.38 -9.59 -13.57
C SER A 185 -2.89 -9.80 -15.01
N LEU A 186 -1.70 -10.35 -15.19
CA LEU A 186 -1.17 -10.70 -16.51
C LEU A 186 -2.02 -11.78 -17.20
N LYS A 187 -2.41 -12.83 -16.46
CA LYS A 187 -3.30 -13.88 -16.97
C LYS A 187 -4.69 -13.36 -17.32
N ALA A 188 -5.22 -12.44 -16.52
CA ALA A 188 -6.49 -11.75 -16.76
C ALA A 188 -6.40 -10.68 -17.88
N ARG A 189 -5.23 -10.46 -18.50
CA ARG A 189 -4.97 -9.47 -19.56
C ARG A 189 -5.34 -8.03 -19.16
N ILE A 190 -5.17 -7.69 -17.88
CA ILE A 190 -5.39 -6.33 -17.39
C ILE A 190 -4.24 -5.44 -17.87
N LYS A 191 -4.57 -4.35 -18.57
CA LYS A 191 -3.58 -3.48 -19.23
C LYS A 191 -2.76 -2.66 -18.24
N VAL A 192 -3.32 -2.40 -17.06
CA VAL A 192 -2.71 -1.58 -16.02
C VAL A 192 -1.89 -2.41 -15.03
N SER A 193 -0.93 -1.77 -14.37
CA SER A 193 -0.14 -2.43 -13.33
C SER A 193 -0.98 -2.64 -12.07
N VAL A 194 -1.24 -3.89 -11.70
CA VAL A 194 -2.00 -4.22 -10.50
C VAL A 194 -1.06 -4.66 -9.38
N THR A 195 -1.23 -4.03 -8.22
CA THR A 195 -0.53 -4.34 -6.98
C THR A 195 -1.55 -4.54 -5.85
N PRO A 196 -1.15 -5.09 -4.68
CA PRO A 196 -2.02 -5.10 -3.51
C PRO A 196 -2.58 -3.72 -3.14
N HIS A 197 -1.81 -2.66 -3.39
CA HIS A 197 -2.25 -1.29 -3.15
C HIS A 197 -3.32 -0.84 -4.16
N THR A 198 -3.19 -1.22 -5.43
CA THR A 198 -4.21 -1.00 -6.47
C THR A 198 -5.54 -1.66 -6.08
N LEU A 199 -5.51 -2.91 -5.58
CA LEU A 199 -6.72 -3.63 -5.13
C LEU A 199 -7.39 -2.92 -3.96
N ARG A 200 -6.62 -2.50 -2.96
CA ARG A 200 -7.12 -1.74 -1.82
C ARG A 200 -7.70 -0.38 -2.24
N HIS A 201 -7.08 0.31 -3.19
CA HIS A 201 -7.63 1.55 -3.70
C HIS A 201 -8.94 1.32 -4.46
N SER A 202 -9.00 0.29 -5.30
CA SER A 202 -10.20 -0.06 -6.05
C SER A 202 -11.35 -0.40 -5.10
N PHE A 203 -11.09 -1.14 -4.02
CA PHE A 203 -12.09 -1.39 -2.96
C PHE A 203 -12.67 -0.09 -2.39
N ALA A 204 -11.81 0.85 -1.99
CA ALA A 204 -12.23 2.11 -1.41
C ALA A 204 -13.05 2.96 -2.40
N THR A 205 -12.58 3.08 -3.64
CA THR A 205 -13.29 3.82 -4.68
C THR A 205 -14.63 3.17 -5.01
N HIS A 206 -14.69 1.83 -5.12
CA HIS A 206 -15.95 1.13 -5.40
C HIS A 206 -16.97 1.23 -4.26
N LEU A 207 -16.53 1.32 -3.00
CA LEU A 207 -17.43 1.64 -1.87
C LEU A 207 -17.96 3.07 -1.98
N LEU A 208 -17.09 4.02 -2.29
CA LEU A 208 -17.49 5.43 -2.46
C LEU A 208 -18.48 5.59 -3.62
N GLU A 209 -18.22 4.93 -4.76
CA GLU A 209 -19.12 4.89 -5.92
C GLU A 209 -20.45 4.19 -5.66
N ALA A 210 -20.50 3.32 -4.64
CA ALA A 210 -21.72 2.69 -4.14
C ALA A 210 -22.44 3.55 -3.09
N GLY A 211 -21.98 4.77 -2.82
CA GLY A 211 -22.60 5.71 -1.89
C GLY A 211 -22.22 5.50 -0.43
N VAL A 212 -21.20 4.69 -0.13
CA VAL A 212 -20.71 4.52 1.25
C VAL A 212 -20.00 5.80 1.68
N ASP A 213 -20.34 6.26 2.87
CA ASP A 213 -19.81 7.50 3.43
C ASP A 213 -18.29 7.46 3.64
N LEU A 214 -17.61 8.59 3.38
CA LEU A 214 -16.16 8.69 3.43
C LEU A 214 -15.60 8.39 4.83
N ARG A 215 -16.33 8.75 5.89
CA ARG A 215 -15.93 8.44 7.28
C ARG A 215 -16.02 6.95 7.54
N GLN A 216 -17.04 6.27 7.02
CA GLN A 216 -17.16 4.81 7.11
C GLN A 216 -16.01 4.11 6.37
N ILE A 217 -15.69 4.55 5.15
CA ILE A 217 -14.54 4.03 4.38
C ILE A 217 -13.23 4.27 5.14
N GLN A 218 -13.06 5.45 5.75
CA GLN A 218 -11.87 5.75 6.55
C GLN A 218 -11.68 4.78 7.72
N VAL A 219 -12.77 4.44 8.42
CA VAL A 219 -12.77 3.45 9.52
C VAL A 219 -12.43 2.06 8.97
N LEU A 220 -13.09 1.63 7.89
CA LEU A 220 -12.86 0.36 7.20
C LEU A 220 -11.47 0.21 6.59
N LEU A 221 -10.71 1.29 6.44
CA LEU A 221 -9.33 1.26 5.96
C LEU A 221 -8.31 1.53 7.07
N GLY A 222 -8.74 2.02 8.24
CA GLY A 222 -7.82 2.42 9.32
C GLY A 222 -6.88 3.53 8.85
N HIS A 223 -7.46 4.59 8.29
CA HIS A 223 -6.73 5.80 7.90
C HIS A 223 -6.74 6.80 9.06
N GLN A 224 -5.56 7.16 9.56
CA GLN A 224 -5.41 8.14 10.65
C GLN A 224 -5.80 9.56 10.21
N SER A 225 -5.69 9.87 8.91
CA SER A 225 -6.04 11.17 8.34
C SER A 225 -7.10 11.03 7.26
N THR A 226 -8.06 11.96 7.24
CA THR A 226 -9.07 12.07 6.18
C THR A 226 -8.41 12.31 4.81
N LYS A 227 -7.28 13.03 4.78
CA LYS A 227 -6.50 13.31 3.57
C LYS A 227 -6.06 12.06 2.82
N THR A 228 -5.82 10.94 3.51
CA THR A 228 -5.50 9.65 2.84
C THR A 228 -6.72 8.96 2.24
N THR A 229 -7.92 9.32 2.66
CA THR A 229 -9.19 8.81 2.14
C THR A 229 -9.77 9.75 1.07
N GLU A 230 -9.53 11.06 1.18
CA GLU A 230 -9.90 12.06 0.17
C GLU A 230 -9.25 11.78 -1.20
N ILE A 231 -8.12 11.07 -1.23
CA ILE A 231 -7.51 10.63 -2.50
C ILE A 231 -8.50 9.83 -3.38
N TYR A 232 -9.50 9.16 -2.79
CA TYR A 232 -10.53 8.41 -3.52
C TYR A 232 -11.60 9.28 -4.17
N THR A 233 -11.88 10.46 -3.63
CA THR A 233 -12.92 11.35 -4.18
C THR A 233 -12.53 11.89 -5.55
N HIS A 234 -11.23 12.01 -5.82
CA HIS A 234 -10.72 12.43 -7.13
C HIS A 234 -10.90 11.38 -8.25
N VAL A 235 -11.20 10.13 -7.90
CA VAL A 235 -11.26 9.01 -8.87
C VAL A 235 -12.68 8.48 -9.05
N ALA A 236 -13.56 8.65 -8.06
CA ALA A 236 -14.94 8.16 -8.12
C ALA A 236 -15.74 8.88 -9.21
N ALA A 237 -15.93 8.23 -10.36
CA ALA A 237 -16.59 8.82 -11.52
C ALA A 237 -18.08 9.07 -11.29
N ASN A 238 -18.72 8.25 -10.44
CA ASN A 238 -20.14 8.37 -10.13
C ASN A 238 -20.49 9.64 -9.32
N THR A 239 -19.54 10.25 -8.61
CA THR A 239 -19.76 11.55 -7.96
C THR A 239 -20.05 12.64 -8.99
N PHE A 240 -19.52 12.53 -10.21
CA PHE A 240 -19.77 13.49 -11.29
C PHE A 240 -21.05 13.19 -12.08
N LYS A 241 -21.53 11.94 -12.11
CA LYS A 241 -22.77 11.57 -12.83
C LYS A 241 -24.04 12.14 -12.18
N THR A 242 -24.02 12.37 -10.87
CA THR A 242 -25.16 12.98 -10.15
C THR A 242 -25.13 14.50 -10.17
N ILE A 243 -24.02 15.11 -10.60
CA ILE A 243 -23.90 16.55 -10.79
C ILE A 243 -24.46 16.86 -12.18
N LYS A 244 -25.63 17.50 -12.23
CA LYS A 244 -26.16 18.03 -13.49
C LYS A 244 -25.19 19.06 -14.05
N ASN A 245 -24.89 18.94 -15.33
CA ASN A 245 -24.13 19.96 -16.03
C ASN A 245 -24.95 21.26 -16.02
N PRO A 246 -24.38 22.43 -15.66
CA PRO A 246 -25.12 23.70 -15.69
C PRO A 246 -25.67 24.11 -17.07
N LEU A 247 -25.21 23.45 -18.14
CA LEU A 247 -25.71 23.64 -19.50
C LEU A 247 -26.83 22.65 -19.89
N ASP A 248 -27.13 21.65 -19.04
CA ASP A 248 -28.22 20.66 -19.21
C ASP A 248 -29.36 20.91 -18.21
#